data_AF-A0A6M2D4V9-F1
#
_entry.id   AF-A0A6M2D4V9-F1
#
_cell.length_a   1.000
_cell.length_b   1.000
_cell.length_c   1.000
_cell.angle_alpha   90.00
_cell.angle_beta   90.00
_cell.angle_gamma   90.00
#
_symmetry.space_group_name_H-M   'P 1'
#
loop_
_entity.id
_entity.type
_entity.pdbx_description
1 polymer ?
#
loop_
_entity_poly.entity_id
_entity_poly.type
_entity_poly.pdbx_seq_one_letter_code
_entity_poly.pdbx_strand_id
1 'polypeptide(L)'
;GGLRSCLVPASVSFLGHDRTHALARSLTNRAGSNSPCQDSPLMAQDILEHHLLPRESLSPPHLQLGTAEARAYIRIQTHTYPHLARAHQMNSTIYGSACSWCGARLSLLHVTWECTARPHKANMPGLRAYSREAWEALLTRSMLGVQRCLLDQAERVARISVVLEWRPTYSLFPRILLLRE
;
A
#
# COMPACT_ATOMS: atom_id res chain seq x y z
N GLY A 1 29.79 36.24 19.41
CA GLY A 1 28.88 36.39 18.26
C GLY A 1 27.97 35.18 18.21
N GLY A 2 26.66 35.36 18.35
CA GLY A 2 25.70 34.26 18.35
C GLY A 2 25.34 33.84 16.92
N LEU A 3 25.45 32.53 16.63
CA LEU A 3 24.94 31.97 15.39
C LEU A 3 23.41 32.06 15.40
N ARG A 4 22.84 32.72 14.38
CA ARG A 4 21.40 32.74 14.14
C ARG A 4 21.08 31.68 13.10
N SER A 5 20.17 30.77 13.42
CA SER A 5 19.60 29.83 12.45
C SER A 5 18.39 30.45 11.78
N CYS A 6 18.26 30.24 10.47
CA CYS A 6 17.13 30.66 9.66
C CYS A 6 16.56 29.43 8.94
N LEU A 7 15.27 29.15 9.10
CA LEU A 7 14.57 28.13 8.31
C LEU A 7 14.15 28.74 6.98
N VAL A 8 14.57 28.13 5.87
CA VAL A 8 14.16 28.51 4.52
C VAL A 8 13.03 27.58 4.08
N PRO A 9 11.86 28.11 3.66
CA PRO A 9 10.79 27.30 3.10
C PRO A 9 11.22 26.56 1.84
N ALA A 10 10.81 25.29 1.69
CA ALA A 10 11.28 24.41 0.62
C ALA A 10 10.93 24.88 -0.81
N SER A 11 9.94 25.76 -0.95
CA SER A 11 9.49 26.29 -2.25
C SER A 11 10.23 27.55 -2.69
N VAL A 12 11.14 28.09 -1.88
CA VAL A 12 11.84 29.35 -2.16
C VAL A 12 13.27 29.06 -2.56
N SER A 13 13.62 29.39 -3.79
CA SER A 13 15.00 29.31 -4.28
C SER A 13 15.83 30.43 -3.66
N PHE A 14 16.91 30.03 -2.98
CA PHE A 14 17.89 30.93 -2.39
C PHE A 14 19.28 30.45 -2.82
N LEU A 15 20.08 31.33 -3.41
CA LEU A 15 21.37 30.98 -4.03
C LEU A 15 22.30 30.11 -3.15
N GLY A 16 22.30 30.35 -1.83
CA GLY A 16 23.09 29.53 -0.90
C GLY A 16 22.51 28.13 -0.66
N HIS A 17 21.19 28.02 -0.59
CA HIS A 17 20.45 26.76 -0.44
C HIS A 17 20.57 25.92 -1.71
N ASP A 18 20.40 26.53 -2.88
CA ASP A 18 20.45 25.84 -4.16
C ASP A 18 21.86 25.26 -4.42
N ARG A 19 22.91 26.00 -4.08
CA ARG A 19 24.30 25.54 -4.16
C ARG A 19 24.59 24.38 -3.21
N THR A 20 24.15 24.47 -1.95
CA THR A 20 24.34 23.38 -0.98
C THR A 20 23.54 22.16 -1.36
N HIS A 21 22.32 22.33 -1.89
CA HIS A 21 21.50 21.24 -2.43
C HIS A 21 22.18 20.56 -3.62
N ALA A 22 22.76 21.32 -4.55
CA ALA A 22 23.52 20.78 -5.68
C ALA A 22 24.75 19.96 -5.21
N LEU A 23 25.52 20.47 -4.25
CA LEU A 23 26.68 19.76 -3.68
C LEU A 23 26.26 18.50 -2.90
N ALA A 24 25.17 18.56 -2.14
CA ALA A 24 24.65 17.38 -1.45
C ALA A 24 24.20 16.29 -2.44
N ARG A 25 23.61 16.68 -3.59
CA ARG A 25 23.23 15.75 -4.66
C ARG A 25 24.46 15.12 -5.33
N SER A 26 25.52 15.89 -5.57
CA SER A 26 26.75 15.35 -6.15
C SER A 26 27.46 14.39 -5.20
N LEU A 27 27.46 14.66 -3.89
CA LEU A 27 28.09 13.79 -2.89
C LEU A 27 27.35 12.48 -2.66
N THR A 28 26.02 12.48 -2.81
CA THR A 28 25.19 11.29 -2.52
C THR A 28 25.07 10.32 -3.70
N ASN A 29 25.79 10.55 -4.82
CA ASN A 29 25.75 9.72 -6.03
C ASN A 29 24.31 9.36 -6.46
N ARG A 30 23.35 10.25 -6.23
CA ARG A 30 21.94 10.02 -6.55
C ARG A 30 21.65 10.10 -8.06
N ALA A 31 22.66 10.44 -8.86
CA ALA A 31 22.65 10.32 -10.31
C ALA A 31 23.97 9.65 -10.73
N GLY A 32 23.89 8.43 -11.26
CA GLY A 32 25.00 7.84 -11.99
C GLY A 32 25.37 8.70 -13.19
N SER A 33 26.64 8.66 -13.57
CA SER A 33 27.22 9.37 -14.72
C SER A 33 26.34 9.26 -15.97
N ASN A 34 25.87 10.42 -16.44
CA ASN A 34 25.42 10.74 -17.79
C ASN A 34 25.05 9.54 -18.69
N SER A 35 23.92 8.89 -18.43
CA SER A 35 23.07 8.56 -19.57
C SER A 35 22.43 9.88 -20.01
N PRO A 36 22.31 10.16 -21.32
CA PRO A 36 21.42 11.22 -21.75
C PRO A 36 20.05 10.86 -21.16
N CYS A 37 19.58 11.70 -20.25
CA CYS A 37 18.23 11.63 -19.74
C CYS A 37 17.36 11.91 -20.96
N GLN A 38 16.93 10.85 -21.64
CA GLN A 38 15.86 10.98 -22.59
C GLN A 38 14.65 11.46 -21.79
N ASP A 39 14.11 12.53 -22.33
CA ASP A 39 12.83 13.15 -22.01
C ASP A 39 12.87 14.22 -20.92
N SER A 40 12.55 15.42 -21.41
CA SER A 40 12.30 16.73 -20.79
C SER A 40 11.84 16.72 -19.33
N PRO A 41 12.01 17.84 -18.60
CA PRO A 41 11.29 18.03 -17.35
C PRO A 41 9.79 17.96 -17.64
N LEU A 42 9.18 16.82 -17.35
CA LEU A 42 7.73 16.68 -17.28
C LEU A 42 7.23 17.81 -16.40
N MET A 43 6.36 18.67 -16.91
CA MET A 43 5.68 19.67 -16.08
C MET A 43 5.08 18.92 -14.89
N ALA A 44 4.92 19.57 -13.73
CA ALA A 44 4.33 18.91 -12.57
C ALA A 44 2.96 18.25 -12.89
N GLN A 45 2.27 18.79 -13.90
CA GLN A 45 1.06 18.23 -14.50
C GLN A 45 1.32 16.91 -15.24
N ASP A 46 2.32 16.84 -16.12
CA ASP A 46 2.67 15.60 -16.83
C ASP A 46 3.15 14.50 -15.87
N ILE A 47 3.88 14.85 -14.80
CA ILE A 47 4.24 13.91 -13.73
C ILE A 47 2.99 13.40 -13.02
N LEU A 48 2.06 14.31 -12.72
CA LEU A 48 0.80 13.94 -12.07
C LEU A 48 -0.03 13.05 -12.99
N GLU A 49 -0.23 13.42 -14.25
CA GLU A 49 -0.95 12.63 -15.26
C GLU A 49 -0.32 11.25 -15.43
N HIS A 50 1.01 11.16 -15.54
CA HIS A 50 1.72 9.88 -15.61
C HIS A 50 1.40 8.97 -14.42
N HIS A 51 1.23 9.53 -13.21
CA HIS A 51 0.84 8.79 -12.01
C HIS A 51 -0.67 8.59 -11.87
N LEU A 52 -1.50 9.38 -12.55
CA LEU A 52 -2.96 9.28 -12.55
C LEU A 52 -3.46 8.26 -13.57
N LEU A 53 -2.86 8.15 -14.75
CA LEU A 53 -3.31 7.25 -15.83
C LEU A 53 -3.51 5.79 -15.37
N PRO A 54 -2.61 5.18 -14.56
CA PRO A 54 -2.87 3.84 -14.02
C PRO A 54 -4.01 3.82 -13.00
N ARG A 55 -4.22 4.91 -12.26
CA ARG A 55 -5.27 5.06 -11.23
C ARG A 55 -6.65 5.33 -11.83
N GLU A 56 -6.74 5.90 -13.02
CA GLU A 56 -8.01 6.10 -13.73
C GLU A 56 -8.70 4.79 -14.10
N SER A 57 -7.95 3.70 -14.24
CA SER A 57 -8.52 2.37 -14.48
C SER A 57 -9.33 1.84 -13.29
N LEU A 58 -9.06 2.32 -12.07
CA LEU A 58 -9.71 1.89 -10.85
C LEU A 58 -10.75 2.91 -10.40
N SER A 59 -11.84 2.43 -9.82
CA SER A 59 -12.93 3.31 -9.38
C SER A 59 -12.48 4.19 -8.21
N PRO A 60 -12.89 5.46 -8.12
CA PRO A 60 -12.74 6.19 -6.87
C PRO A 60 -13.58 5.55 -5.75
N PRO A 61 -13.23 5.76 -4.47
CA PRO A 61 -14.09 5.39 -3.35
C PRO A 61 -15.49 6.02 -3.51
N HIS A 62 -16.53 5.24 -3.27
CA HIS A 62 -17.91 5.71 -3.36
C HIS A 62 -18.18 6.78 -2.29
N LEU A 63 -18.98 7.80 -2.63
CA LEU A 63 -19.23 8.96 -1.77
C LEU A 63 -19.90 8.62 -0.43
N GLN A 64 -20.59 7.48 -0.35
CA GLN A 64 -21.23 6.98 0.87
C GLN A 64 -20.32 6.10 1.74
N LEU A 65 -19.05 5.89 1.35
CA LEU A 65 -18.07 5.25 2.22
C LEU A 65 -17.60 6.26 3.27
N GLY A 66 -17.51 5.81 4.52
CA GLY A 66 -16.89 6.61 5.58
C GLY A 66 -15.40 6.85 5.29
N THR A 67 -14.78 7.84 5.93
CA THR A 67 -13.36 8.18 5.71
C THR A 67 -12.42 6.99 5.94
N ALA A 68 -12.72 6.17 6.96
CA ALA A 68 -11.93 4.97 7.27
C ALA A 68 -12.07 3.89 6.17
N GLU A 69 -13.30 3.65 5.70
CA GLU A 69 -13.59 2.71 4.62
C GLU A 69 -12.96 3.15 3.30
N ALA A 70 -13.06 4.43 2.95
CA ALA A 70 -12.44 4.99 1.75
C ALA A 70 -10.92 4.83 1.78
N ARG A 71 -10.26 5.09 2.92
CA ARG A 71 -8.82 4.84 3.09
C ARG A 71 -8.47 3.36 2.98
N ALA A 72 -9.27 2.49 3.57
CA ALA A 72 -9.10 1.04 3.46
C ALA A 72 -9.24 0.59 1.99
N TYR A 73 -10.20 1.14 1.25
CA TYR A 73 -10.43 0.81 -0.15
C TYR A 73 -9.25 1.23 -1.03
N ILE A 74 -8.73 2.45 -0.84
CA ILE A 74 -7.50 2.92 -1.52
C ILE A 74 -6.32 1.99 -1.19
N ARG A 75 -6.22 1.52 0.06
CA ARG A 75 -5.17 0.55 0.44
C ARG A 75 -5.33 -0.79 -0.28
N ILE A 76 -6.55 -1.25 -0.52
CA ILE A 76 -6.81 -2.45 -1.30
C ILE A 76 -6.35 -2.23 -2.75
N GLN A 77 -6.76 -1.12 -3.37
CA GLN A 77 -6.39 -0.75 -4.74
C GLN A 77 -4.88 -0.62 -4.96
N THR A 78 -4.17 -0.09 -3.96
CA THR A 78 -2.71 0.11 -4.03
C THR A 78 -1.91 -1.09 -3.52
N HIS A 79 -2.56 -2.22 -3.25
CA HIS A 79 -1.96 -3.41 -2.65
C HIS A 79 -1.25 -3.19 -1.30
N THR A 80 -1.65 -2.14 -0.57
CA THR A 80 -1.07 -1.74 0.72
C THR A 80 -1.91 -2.12 1.93
N TYR A 81 -3.10 -2.70 1.73
CA TYR A 81 -3.95 -3.17 2.82
C TYR A 81 -3.22 -4.20 3.71
N PRO A 82 -3.41 -4.22 5.04
CA PRO A 82 -2.74 -5.18 5.92
C PRO A 82 -2.95 -6.64 5.48
N HIS A 83 -1.86 -7.37 5.25
CA HIS A 83 -1.86 -8.79 4.89
C HIS A 83 -0.54 -9.46 5.26
N LEU A 84 -0.52 -10.80 5.27
CA LEU A 84 0.61 -11.60 5.75
C LEU A 84 1.92 -11.32 4.98
N ALA A 85 1.87 -11.02 3.69
CA ALA A 85 3.08 -10.85 2.89
C ALA A 85 3.81 -9.57 3.32
N ARG A 86 3.03 -8.52 3.62
CA ARG A 86 3.56 -7.29 4.20
C ARG A 86 4.08 -7.51 5.63
N ALA A 87 3.42 -8.35 6.43
CA ALA A 87 3.88 -8.68 7.77
C ALA A 87 5.23 -9.44 7.72
N HIS A 88 5.40 -10.38 6.80
CA HIS A 88 6.67 -11.07 6.54
C HIS A 88 7.79 -10.11 6.12
N GLN A 89 7.49 -9.15 5.25
CA GLN A 89 8.46 -8.11 4.86
C GLN A 89 8.92 -7.26 6.05
N MET A 90 8.07 -7.06 7.05
CA MET A 90 8.44 -6.31 8.27
C MET A 90 9.17 -7.17 9.31
N ASN A 91 8.74 -8.43 9.47
CA ASN A 91 9.34 -9.36 10.43
C ASN A 91 9.26 -10.80 9.90
N SER A 92 10.32 -11.21 9.20
CA SER A 92 10.41 -12.54 8.59
C SER A 92 10.65 -13.68 9.58
N THR A 93 11.05 -13.36 10.82
CA THR A 93 11.27 -14.35 11.88
C THR A 93 9.94 -14.84 12.46
N ILE A 94 8.94 -13.96 12.56
CA ILE A 94 7.62 -14.28 13.12
C ILE A 94 6.65 -14.77 12.04
N TYR A 95 6.68 -14.15 10.85
CA TYR A 95 5.75 -14.48 9.78
C TYR A 95 6.47 -15.24 8.66
N GLY A 96 5.89 -16.34 8.20
CA GLY A 96 6.44 -17.13 7.09
C GLY A 96 6.32 -16.43 5.72
N SER A 97 7.13 -16.87 4.77
CA SER A 97 7.14 -16.36 3.38
C SER A 97 6.10 -17.03 2.47
N ALA A 98 5.39 -18.03 2.96
CA ALA A 98 4.37 -18.79 2.25
C ALA A 98 2.98 -18.64 2.91
N CYS A 99 1.93 -18.80 2.10
CA CYS A 99 0.55 -18.77 2.58
C CYS A 99 0.34 -19.88 3.63
N SER A 100 -0.20 -19.54 4.79
CA SER A 100 -0.46 -20.50 5.87
C SER A 100 -1.57 -21.51 5.56
N TRP A 101 -2.35 -21.30 4.50
CA TRP A 101 -3.46 -22.19 4.13
C TRP A 101 -3.11 -23.16 3.00
N CYS A 102 -2.33 -22.75 2.00
CA CYS A 102 -1.98 -23.60 0.85
C CYS A 102 -0.49 -23.71 0.56
N GLY A 103 0.38 -22.97 1.26
CA GLY A 103 1.82 -22.98 1.03
C GLY A 103 2.30 -22.20 -0.22
N ALA A 104 1.40 -21.60 -1.00
CA ALA A 104 1.79 -20.82 -2.18
C ALA A 104 2.49 -19.49 -1.82
N ARG A 105 3.10 -18.84 -2.81
CA ARG A 105 3.78 -17.55 -2.64
C ARG A 105 2.83 -16.49 -2.08
N LEU A 106 3.28 -15.82 -1.02
CA LEU A 106 2.50 -14.79 -0.33
C LEU A 106 2.37 -13.50 -1.16
N SER A 107 1.13 -13.07 -1.39
CA SER A 107 0.78 -11.75 -1.92
C SER A 107 -0.54 -11.28 -1.31
N LEU A 108 -0.84 -9.98 -1.34
CA LEU A 108 -2.15 -9.47 -0.91
C LEU A 108 -3.26 -10.22 -1.66
N LEU A 109 -3.18 -10.19 -2.99
CA LEU A 109 -4.18 -10.77 -3.88
C LEU A 109 -4.40 -12.26 -3.61
N HIS A 110 -3.33 -13.01 -3.38
CA HIS A 110 -3.44 -14.43 -3.08
C HIS A 110 -4.18 -14.65 -1.76
N VAL A 111 -3.74 -13.99 -0.69
CA VAL A 111 -4.28 -14.17 0.66
C VAL A 111 -5.70 -13.62 0.78
N THR A 112 -6.05 -12.55 0.07
CA THR A 112 -7.39 -11.94 0.14
C THR A 112 -8.38 -12.56 -0.83
N TRP A 113 -7.91 -12.97 -2.01
CA TRP A 113 -8.80 -13.38 -3.09
C TRP A 113 -8.46 -14.76 -3.64
N GLU A 114 -7.29 -15.00 -4.21
CA GLU A 114 -7.04 -16.21 -5.03
C GLU A 114 -6.94 -17.53 -4.23
N CYS A 115 -6.63 -17.47 -2.93
CA CYS A 115 -6.43 -18.68 -2.13
C CYS A 115 -7.73 -19.48 -1.96
N THR A 116 -7.78 -20.65 -2.60
CA THR A 116 -8.90 -21.61 -2.52
C THR A 116 -8.90 -22.43 -1.24
N ALA A 117 -7.74 -22.63 -0.61
CA ALA A 117 -7.62 -23.36 0.66
C ALA A 117 -7.97 -22.50 1.89
N ARG A 118 -8.31 -21.22 1.69
CA ARG A 118 -8.68 -20.31 2.76
C ARG A 118 -9.93 -20.82 3.49
N PRO A 119 -9.97 -20.79 4.84
CA PRO A 119 -11.13 -21.26 5.59
C PRO A 119 -12.41 -20.52 5.18
N HIS A 120 -13.52 -21.24 5.05
CA HIS A 120 -14.80 -20.69 4.59
C HIS A 120 -15.26 -19.45 5.35
N LYS A 121 -15.00 -19.37 6.66
CA LYS A 121 -15.31 -18.20 7.51
C LYS A 121 -14.59 -16.91 7.09
N ALA A 122 -13.49 -17.01 6.36
CA ALA A 122 -12.75 -15.87 5.82
C ALA A 122 -13.25 -15.43 4.44
N ASN A 123 -14.08 -16.23 3.78
CA ASN A 123 -14.72 -15.85 2.53
C ASN A 123 -16.04 -15.14 2.84
N MET A 124 -16.32 -14.10 2.08
CA MET A 124 -17.64 -13.50 2.08
C MET A 124 -18.69 -14.47 1.55
N PRO A 125 -19.94 -14.36 2.04
CA PRO A 125 -21.06 -15.10 1.50
C PRO A 125 -21.19 -14.87 -0.01
N GLY A 126 -21.28 -15.94 -0.79
CA GLY A 126 -21.49 -15.85 -2.24
C GLY A 126 -20.25 -15.50 -3.06
N LEU A 127 -19.04 -15.55 -2.49
CA LEU A 127 -17.80 -15.49 -3.27
C LEU A 127 -17.69 -16.73 -4.18
N ARG A 128 -17.82 -16.52 -5.51
CA ARG A 128 -17.85 -17.61 -6.50
C ARG A 128 -16.58 -17.74 -7.34
N ALA A 129 -15.74 -16.71 -7.40
CA ALA A 129 -14.58 -16.67 -8.28
C ALA A 129 -13.32 -16.27 -7.50
N TYR A 130 -12.24 -17.03 -7.73
CA TYR A 130 -10.94 -16.86 -7.09
C TYR A 130 -9.86 -16.43 -8.09
N SER A 131 -10.24 -15.80 -9.21
CA SER A 131 -9.28 -15.35 -10.23
C SER A 131 -8.84 -13.91 -10.02
N ARG A 132 -7.62 -13.61 -10.47
CA ARG A 132 -7.05 -12.26 -10.47
C ARG A 132 -7.88 -11.28 -11.30
N GLU A 133 -8.28 -11.71 -12.49
CA GLU A 133 -9.02 -10.89 -13.44
C GLU A 133 -10.39 -10.52 -12.87
N ALA A 134 -11.04 -11.43 -12.14
CA ALA A 134 -12.29 -11.16 -11.45
C ALA A 134 -12.10 -10.12 -10.34
N TRP A 135 -10.99 -10.19 -9.59
CA TRP A 135 -10.68 -9.20 -8.56
C TRP A 135 -10.43 -7.81 -9.15
N GLU A 136 -9.60 -7.72 -10.19
CA GLU A 136 -9.30 -6.47 -10.88
C GLU A 136 -10.57 -5.86 -11.47
N ALA A 137 -11.43 -6.69 -12.10
CA ALA A 137 -12.73 -6.25 -12.61
C ALA A 137 -13.72 -5.78 -11.52
N LEU A 138 -13.55 -6.18 -10.26
CA LEU A 138 -14.34 -5.64 -9.15
C LEU A 138 -13.80 -4.29 -8.67
N LEU A 139 -12.49 -4.06 -8.74
CA LEU A 139 -11.88 -2.79 -8.36
C LEU A 139 -12.24 -1.64 -9.34
N THR A 140 -12.60 -1.97 -10.58
CA THR A 140 -13.10 -1.02 -11.58
C THR A 140 -14.60 -0.70 -11.45
N ARG A 141 -15.32 -1.33 -10.51
CA ARG A 141 -16.72 -1.02 -10.23
C ARG A 141 -16.89 0.06 -9.15
N SER A 142 -17.62 1.12 -9.49
CA SER A 142 -17.94 2.24 -8.59
C SER A 142 -19.12 1.96 -7.63
N MET A 143 -19.80 0.82 -7.75
CA MET A 143 -20.98 0.49 -6.94
C MET A 143 -20.63 0.32 -5.45
N LEU A 144 -21.36 1.00 -4.56
CA LEU A 144 -21.14 0.93 -3.11
C LEU A 144 -21.14 -0.51 -2.57
N GLY A 145 -22.11 -1.33 -3.00
CA GLY A 145 -22.22 -2.72 -2.56
C GLY A 145 -20.97 -3.54 -2.91
N VAL A 146 -20.40 -3.33 -4.09
CA VAL A 146 -19.17 -4.00 -4.53
C VAL A 146 -17.98 -3.56 -3.68
N GLN A 147 -17.82 -2.25 -3.46
CA GLN A 147 -16.71 -1.73 -2.65
C GLN A 147 -16.79 -2.22 -1.20
N ARG A 148 -17.99 -2.25 -0.60
CA ARG A 148 -18.20 -2.80 0.74
C ARG A 148 -17.92 -4.30 0.81
N CYS A 149 -18.30 -5.06 -0.20
CA CYS A 149 -17.91 -6.45 -0.32
C CYS A 149 -16.37 -6.59 -0.35
N LEU A 150 -15.66 -5.85 -1.21
CA LEU A 150 -14.20 -5.94 -1.24
C LEU A 150 -13.55 -5.63 0.12
N LEU A 151 -14.10 -4.65 0.85
CA LEU A 151 -13.67 -4.29 2.20
C LEU A 151 -13.93 -5.42 3.21
N ASP A 152 -15.15 -5.97 3.25
CA ASP A 152 -15.54 -7.05 4.16
C ASP A 152 -14.69 -8.32 3.91
N GLN A 153 -14.42 -8.67 2.65
CA GLN A 153 -13.50 -9.77 2.31
C GLN A 153 -12.10 -9.51 2.86
N ALA A 154 -11.52 -8.35 2.58
CA ALA A 154 -10.17 -8.00 3.01
C ALA A 154 -10.07 -7.99 4.55
N GLU A 155 -11.08 -7.46 5.24
CA GLU A 155 -11.14 -7.42 6.69
C GLU A 155 -11.24 -8.83 7.30
N ARG A 156 -12.16 -9.69 6.81
CA ARG A 156 -12.30 -11.07 7.29
C ARG A 156 -11.00 -11.86 7.14
N VAL A 157 -10.38 -11.77 5.97
CA VAL A 157 -9.10 -12.40 5.67
C VAL A 157 -8.03 -11.91 6.63
N ALA A 158 -7.90 -10.59 6.79
CA ALA A 158 -6.85 -10.01 7.61
C ALA A 158 -7.04 -10.34 9.10
N ARG A 159 -8.29 -10.46 9.56
CA ARG A 159 -8.61 -10.92 10.93
C ARG A 159 -8.20 -12.36 11.16
N ILE A 160 -8.56 -13.25 10.24
CA ILE A 160 -8.32 -14.70 10.38
C ILE A 160 -6.85 -15.05 10.15
N SER A 161 -6.15 -14.30 9.32
CA SER A 161 -4.70 -14.43 9.13
C SER A 161 -3.88 -13.81 10.27
N VAL A 162 -4.53 -13.31 11.34
CA VAL A 162 -3.91 -12.69 12.54
C VAL A 162 -3.27 -11.31 12.27
N VAL A 163 -3.39 -10.77 11.05
CA VAL A 163 -2.67 -9.55 10.63
C VAL A 163 -3.31 -8.25 11.16
N LEU A 164 -4.62 -8.21 11.45
CA LEU A 164 -5.29 -6.97 11.88
C LEU A 164 -4.92 -6.49 13.29
N GLU A 165 -4.17 -7.25 14.09
CA GLU A 165 -3.63 -6.74 15.36
C GLU A 165 -2.51 -5.70 15.16
N TRP A 166 -2.06 -5.49 13.92
CA TRP A 166 -1.16 -4.40 13.56
C TRP A 166 -1.88 -3.03 13.58
N ARG A 167 -2.26 -2.57 14.78
CA ARG A 167 -2.56 -1.15 14.99
C ARG A 167 -1.23 -0.39 15.03
N PRO A 168 -1.04 0.65 14.20
CA PRO A 168 0.06 1.59 14.40
C PRO A 168 -0.37 2.54 15.53
N THR A 169 -0.55 2.02 16.75
CA THR A 169 -0.40 2.86 17.92
C THR A 169 1.09 2.95 18.15
N TYR A 170 1.59 4.17 18.33
CA TYR A 170 2.93 4.43 18.83
C TYR A 170 3.05 3.80 20.22
N SER A 171 3.30 2.50 20.25
CA SER A 171 3.61 1.69 21.41
C SER A 171 4.35 0.49 20.86
N LEU A 172 5.69 0.58 20.89
CA LEU A 172 6.57 -0.58 20.86
C LEU A 172 5.96 -1.62 21.80
N PHE A 173 5.51 -2.75 21.25
CA PHE A 173 5.30 -4.09 21.83
C PHE A 173 4.13 -4.78 21.10
N PRO A 174 4.38 -5.84 20.31
CA PRO A 174 3.30 -6.66 19.79
C PRO A 174 2.62 -7.39 20.95
N ARG A 175 1.29 -7.26 21.05
CA ARG A 175 0.48 -8.19 21.83
C ARG A 175 0.51 -9.52 21.10
N ILE A 176 1.29 -10.46 21.62
CA ILE A 176 1.30 -11.85 21.17
C ILE A 176 0.04 -12.50 21.76
N LEU A 177 -1.00 -12.71 20.96
CA LEU A 177 -1.99 -13.74 21.30
C LEU A 177 -1.41 -15.10 20.91
N LEU A 178 -0.77 -15.74 21.88
CA LEU A 178 -0.55 -17.17 21.86
C LEU A 178 -1.93 -17.85 21.83
N LEU A 179 -2.32 -18.37 20.67
CA LEU A 179 -3.32 -19.43 20.62
C LEU A 179 -2.69 -20.65 21.32
N ARG A 180 -3.10 -20.85 22.57
CA ARG A 180 -2.76 -22.02 23.37
C ARG A 180 -3.78 -23.11 23.04
N GLU A 181 -3.24 -24.24 22.59
CA GLU A 181 -3.71 -25.64 22.60
C GLU A 181 -5.22 -25.92 22.45
#